data_AF-A0A9X2IBJ4-F1
#
_entry.id   AF-A0A9X2IBJ4-F1
#
_cell.length_a   1.000
_cell.length_b   1.000
_cell.length_c   1.000
_cell.angle_alpha   90.00
_cell.angle_beta   90.00
_cell.angle_gamma   90.00
#
_symmetry.space_group_name_H-M   'P 1'
#
loop_
_entity.id
_entity.type
_entity.pdbx_description
1 polymer ?
#
loop_
_entity_poly.entity_id
_entity_poly.type
_entity_poly.pdbx_seq_one_letter_code
_entity_poly.pdbx_strand_id
1 'polypeptide(L)'
;MSIKKQIQNIINKLLNFINNPNIYVAAIVGALVGLLTGGAVGLFSGGFIGYAFKICNGCAAPLFDINPDITVGGIIGGVLGAAIGGVITGGVTVYKVHKKTRQLSSLSSENIPEVLFGAFWISIEISIGMGLGAIIGSLKLPGIGSALGALMGTSLILFTSTLENKNER
;
A
#
# COMPACT_ATOMS: atom_id res chain seq x y z
N MET A 1 38.89 -2.95 4.61
CA MET A 1 37.77 -3.88 4.92
C MET A 1 37.11 -4.25 3.60
N SER A 2 37.10 -5.54 3.21
CA SER A 2 36.79 -5.96 1.83
C SER A 2 35.30 -5.81 1.49
N ILE A 3 34.99 -5.16 0.35
CA ILE A 3 33.63 -4.94 -0.18
C ILE A 3 32.83 -6.25 -0.25
N LYS A 4 33.47 -7.37 -0.57
CA LYS A 4 32.83 -8.71 -0.56
C LYS A 4 32.26 -9.09 0.81
N LYS A 5 32.97 -8.74 1.89
CA LYS A 5 32.56 -9.03 3.28
C LYS A 5 31.39 -8.15 3.71
N GLN A 6 31.31 -6.91 3.24
CA GLN A 6 30.14 -6.04 3.43
C GLN A 6 28.92 -6.56 2.67
N ILE A 7 29.10 -6.94 1.40
CA ILE A 7 28.01 -7.50 0.57
C ILE A 7 27.45 -8.77 1.19
N GLN A 8 28.31 -9.72 1.62
CA GLN A 8 27.86 -10.93 2.32
C GLN A 8 27.14 -10.62 3.64
N ASN A 9 27.59 -9.62 4.40
CA ASN A 9 26.94 -9.26 5.65
C ASN A 9 25.57 -8.60 5.44
N ILE A 10 25.41 -7.81 4.36
CA ILE A 10 24.13 -7.24 3.94
C ILE A 10 23.19 -8.35 3.46
N ILE A 11 23.67 -9.26 2.61
CA ILE A 11 22.87 -10.39 2.12
C ILE A 11 22.43 -11.29 3.26
N ASN A 12 23.31 -11.61 4.21
CA ASN A 12 22.95 -12.44 5.37
C ASN A 12 21.93 -11.74 6.29
N LYS A 13 22.04 -10.42 6.47
CA LYS A 13 21.00 -9.64 7.17
C LYS A 13 19.68 -9.63 6.42
N LEU A 14 19.71 -9.53 5.10
CA LEU A 14 18.52 -9.56 4.26
C LEU A 14 17.86 -10.95 4.28
N LEU A 15 18.65 -12.02 4.24
CA LEU A 15 18.17 -13.40 4.33
C LEU A 15 17.55 -13.68 5.71
N ASN A 16 18.18 -13.24 6.81
CA ASN A 16 17.57 -13.35 8.14
C ASN A 16 16.31 -12.49 8.29
N PHE A 17 16.21 -11.38 7.56
CA PHE A 17 15.02 -10.55 7.52
C PHE A 17 13.87 -11.23 6.74
N ILE A 18 14.16 -11.80 5.57
CA ILE A 18 13.18 -12.50 4.74
C ILE A 18 12.73 -13.82 5.39
N ASN A 19 13.65 -14.54 6.05
CA ASN A 19 13.35 -15.79 6.73
C ASN A 19 12.62 -15.61 8.07
N ASN A 20 12.31 -14.37 8.49
CA ASN A 20 11.50 -14.16 9.68
C ASN A 20 10.01 -14.32 9.31
N PRO A 21 9.33 -15.37 9.81
CA PRO A 21 7.95 -15.64 9.45
C PRO A 21 6.98 -14.52 9.89
N ASN A 22 7.31 -13.71 10.91
CA ASN A 22 6.52 -12.54 11.31
C ASN A 22 6.47 -11.49 10.18
N ILE A 23 7.59 -11.33 9.48
CA ILE A 23 7.73 -10.36 8.39
C ILE A 23 6.95 -10.84 7.16
N TYR A 24 6.95 -12.15 6.89
CA TYR A 24 6.18 -12.73 5.81
C TYR A 24 4.66 -12.53 6.00
N VAL A 25 4.15 -12.82 7.20
CA VAL A 25 2.73 -12.60 7.53
C VAL A 25 2.36 -11.12 7.41
N ALA A 26 3.20 -10.22 7.96
CA ALA A 26 2.99 -8.78 7.86
C ALA A 26 3.00 -8.28 6.41
N ALA A 27 3.90 -8.81 5.57
CA ALA A 27 3.99 -8.47 4.16
C ALA A 27 2.73 -8.89 3.40
N ILE A 28 2.25 -10.12 3.59
CA ILE A 28 1.06 -10.62 2.92
C ILE A 28 -0.17 -9.81 3.32
N VAL A 29 -0.38 -9.63 4.62
CA VAL A 29 -1.56 -8.90 5.11
C VAL A 29 -1.53 -7.45 4.63
N GLY A 30 -0.39 -6.78 4.75
CA GLY A 30 -0.24 -5.40 4.29
C GLY A 30 -0.39 -5.26 2.77
N ALA A 31 0.19 -6.18 2.00
CA ALA A 31 0.06 -6.17 0.55
C ALA A 31 -1.38 -6.45 0.12
N LEU A 32 -2.08 -7.40 0.75
CA LEU A 32 -3.46 -7.76 0.40
C LEU A 32 -4.42 -6.60 0.67
N VAL A 33 -4.33 -5.98 1.84
CA VAL A 33 -5.16 -4.81 2.17
C VAL A 33 -4.82 -3.63 1.26
N GLY A 34 -3.53 -3.38 1.02
CA GLY A 34 -3.07 -2.30 0.14
C GLY A 34 -3.44 -2.51 -1.34
N LEU A 35 -3.47 -3.75 -1.82
CA LEU A 35 -3.94 -4.10 -3.17
C LEU A 35 -5.41 -3.74 -3.33
N LEU A 36 -6.25 -4.08 -2.34
CA LEU A 36 -7.68 -3.78 -2.39
C LEU A 36 -7.94 -2.28 -2.36
N THR A 37 -7.30 -1.56 -1.43
CA THR A 37 -7.57 -0.13 -1.22
C THR A 37 -6.92 0.74 -2.28
N GLY A 38 -5.66 0.47 -2.61
CA GLY A 38 -4.97 1.10 -3.73
C GLY A 38 -5.63 0.78 -5.07
N GLY A 39 -6.11 -0.45 -5.26
CA GLY A 39 -6.85 -0.87 -6.45
C GLY A 39 -8.16 -0.12 -6.60
N ALA A 40 -8.94 0.02 -5.53
CA ALA A 40 -10.18 0.80 -5.55
C ALA A 40 -9.91 2.28 -5.89
N VAL A 41 -8.97 2.92 -5.18
CA VAL A 41 -8.58 4.31 -5.45
C VAL A 41 -8.06 4.47 -6.88
N GLY A 42 -7.24 3.54 -7.34
CA GLY A 42 -6.70 3.49 -8.70
C GLY A 42 -7.78 3.36 -9.76
N LEU A 43 -8.78 2.51 -9.52
CA LEU A 43 -9.89 2.28 -10.45
C LEU A 43 -10.71 3.55 -10.63
N PHE A 44 -11.12 4.19 -9.53
CA PHE A 44 -11.88 5.43 -9.60
C PHE A 44 -11.04 6.57 -10.20
N SER A 45 -9.81 6.76 -9.71
CA SER A 45 -8.95 7.85 -10.20
C SER A 45 -8.59 7.68 -11.68
N GLY A 46 -8.22 6.47 -12.08
CA GLY A 46 -7.92 6.12 -13.47
C GLY A 46 -9.13 6.25 -14.38
N GLY A 47 -10.33 5.92 -13.92
CA GLY A 47 -11.55 6.10 -14.71
C GLY A 47 -11.83 7.58 -15.02
N PHE A 48 -11.69 8.47 -14.03
CA PHE A 48 -11.84 9.91 -14.24
C PHE A 48 -10.74 10.50 -15.13
N ILE A 49 -9.49 10.06 -14.95
CA ILE A 49 -8.37 10.47 -15.81
C ILE A 49 -8.62 9.98 -17.25
N GLY A 50 -9.03 8.71 -17.40
CA GLY A 50 -9.35 8.11 -18.69
C GLY A 50 -10.38 8.90 -19.48
N TYR A 51 -11.48 9.27 -18.81
CA TYR A 51 -12.51 10.14 -19.38
C TYR A 51 -11.98 11.53 -19.77
N ALA A 52 -11.22 12.18 -18.90
CA ALA A 52 -10.71 13.53 -19.14
C ALA A 52 -9.73 13.59 -20.32
N PHE A 53 -8.89 12.56 -20.50
CA PHE A 53 -7.86 12.51 -21.54
C PHE A 53 -8.28 11.72 -22.79
N LYS A 54 -9.47 11.12 -22.81
CA LYS A 54 -9.98 10.29 -23.92
C LYS A 54 -8.97 9.23 -24.37
N ILE A 55 -8.50 8.44 -23.41
CA ILE A 55 -7.40 7.48 -23.59
C ILE A 55 -7.70 6.44 -24.69
N CYS A 56 -8.96 6.17 -24.99
CA CYS A 56 -9.42 5.16 -25.95
C CYS A 56 -10.32 5.80 -27.03
N ASN A 57 -9.80 6.84 -27.70
CA ASN A 57 -10.53 7.53 -28.77
C ASN A 57 -10.75 6.60 -29.98
N GLY A 58 -11.97 6.10 -30.16
CA GLY A 58 -12.34 5.18 -31.25
C GLY A 58 -12.48 3.71 -30.84
N CYS A 59 -12.43 3.40 -29.55
CA CYS A 59 -12.67 2.05 -29.06
C CYS A 59 -14.14 1.66 -29.21
N ALA A 60 -14.39 0.41 -29.62
CA ALA A 60 -15.75 -0.12 -29.71
C ALA A 60 -16.43 -0.05 -28.34
N ALA A 61 -17.69 0.40 -28.32
CA ALA A 61 -18.45 0.52 -27.09
C ALA A 61 -18.50 -0.87 -26.39
N PRO A 62 -18.11 -0.95 -25.11
CA PRO A 62 -18.19 -2.20 -24.38
C PRO A 62 -19.65 -2.63 -24.20
N LEU A 63 -19.86 -3.93 -23.95
CA LEU A 63 -21.15 -4.63 -23.79
C LEU A 63 -22.18 -3.99 -22.83
N PHE A 64 -21.80 -2.97 -22.06
CA PHE A 64 -22.62 -2.33 -21.03
C PHE A 64 -22.92 -0.84 -21.27
N ASP A 65 -22.68 -0.30 -22.48
CA ASP A 65 -22.89 1.13 -22.82
C ASP A 65 -22.13 2.12 -21.90
N ILE A 66 -21.06 1.63 -21.27
CA ILE A 66 -20.17 2.43 -20.42
C ILE A 66 -19.11 3.05 -21.33
N ASN A 67 -18.78 4.33 -21.10
CA ASN A 67 -17.77 5.02 -21.90
C ASN A 67 -16.42 4.25 -21.86
N PRO A 68 -15.89 3.78 -23.01
CA PRO A 68 -14.67 2.98 -23.07
C PRO A 68 -13.45 3.70 -22.47
N ASP A 69 -13.43 5.04 -22.52
CA ASP A 69 -12.37 5.85 -21.91
C ASP A 69 -12.32 5.67 -20.38
N ILE A 70 -13.48 5.60 -19.72
CA ILE A 70 -13.59 5.36 -18.28
C ILE A 70 -13.15 3.93 -17.96
N THR A 71 -13.59 2.95 -18.74
CA THR A 71 -13.29 1.54 -18.49
C THR A 71 -11.80 1.26 -18.63
N VAL A 72 -11.18 1.70 -19.73
CA VAL A 72 -9.75 1.48 -19.96
C VAL A 72 -8.91 2.25 -18.95
N GLY A 73 -9.24 3.53 -18.70
CA GLY A 73 -8.57 4.32 -17.68
C GLY A 73 -8.69 3.69 -16.29
N GLY A 74 -9.87 3.17 -15.94
CA GLY A 74 -10.13 2.52 -14.66
C GLY A 74 -9.40 1.19 -14.50
N ILE A 75 -9.28 0.38 -15.55
CA ILE A 75 -8.50 -0.87 -15.48
C ILE A 75 -7.02 -0.56 -15.29
N ILE A 76 -6.45 0.36 -16.09
CA ILE A 76 -5.04 0.76 -15.98
C ILE A 76 -4.78 1.35 -14.60
N GLY A 77 -5.62 2.30 -14.17
CA GLY A 77 -5.53 2.92 -12.86
C GLY A 77 -5.70 1.91 -11.73
N GLY A 78 -6.60 0.95 -11.86
CA GLY A 78 -6.81 -0.12 -10.88
C GLY A 78 -5.59 -1.00 -10.71
N VAL A 79 -4.97 -1.45 -11.80
CA VAL A 79 -3.75 -2.27 -11.75
C VAL A 79 -2.58 -1.48 -11.13
N LEU A 80 -2.35 -0.25 -11.60
CA LEU A 80 -1.28 0.60 -11.07
C LEU A 80 -1.53 0.97 -9.60
N GLY A 81 -2.75 1.34 -9.26
CA GLY A 81 -3.16 1.68 -7.90
C GLY A 81 -3.03 0.48 -6.96
N ALA A 82 -3.44 -0.71 -7.39
CA ALA A 82 -3.27 -1.93 -6.61
C ALA A 82 -1.79 -2.24 -6.37
N ALA A 83 -0.97 -2.19 -7.42
CA ALA A 83 0.47 -2.43 -7.30
C ALA A 83 1.14 -1.44 -6.34
N ILE A 84 0.88 -0.14 -6.51
CA ILE A 84 1.46 0.92 -5.67
C ILE A 84 0.93 0.81 -4.24
N GLY A 85 -0.38 0.66 -4.06
CA GLY A 85 -1.01 0.54 -2.74
C GLY A 85 -0.55 -0.69 -1.97
N GLY A 86 -0.37 -1.82 -2.66
CA GLY A 86 0.19 -3.05 -2.10
C GLY A 86 1.64 -2.89 -1.66
N VAL A 87 2.48 -2.27 -2.48
CA VAL A 87 3.90 -2.00 -2.14
C VAL A 87 4.01 -1.05 -0.95
N ILE A 88 3.26 0.06 -0.96
CA ILE A 88 3.31 1.06 0.11
C ILE A 88 2.78 0.45 1.42
N THR A 89 1.57 -0.10 1.41
CA THR A 89 0.96 -0.65 2.62
C THR A 89 1.74 -1.85 3.14
N GLY A 90 2.13 -2.78 2.25
CA GLY A 90 2.96 -3.93 2.60
C GLY A 90 4.31 -3.52 3.20
N GLY A 91 5.01 -2.59 2.57
CA GLY A 91 6.30 -2.10 3.06
C GLY A 91 6.21 -1.42 4.42
N VAL A 92 5.18 -0.60 4.64
CA VAL A 92 4.96 0.09 5.92
C VAL A 92 4.56 -0.90 7.01
N THR A 93 3.66 -1.83 6.72
CA THR A 93 3.24 -2.86 7.67
C THR A 93 4.42 -3.73 8.08
N VAL A 94 5.25 -4.17 7.12
CA VAL A 94 6.50 -4.88 7.40
C VAL A 94 7.43 -4.03 8.26
N TYR A 95 7.61 -2.75 7.95
CA TYR A 95 8.50 -1.87 8.72
C TYR A 95 8.03 -1.68 10.17
N LYS A 96 6.74 -1.38 10.39
CA LYS A 96 6.17 -1.18 11.72
C LYS A 96 6.19 -2.49 12.53
N VAL A 97 5.82 -3.62 11.93
CA VAL A 97 5.89 -4.93 12.59
C VAL A 97 7.33 -5.27 12.91
N HIS A 98 8.26 -5.16 11.96
CA HIS A 98 9.67 -5.42 12.24
C HIS A 98 10.22 -4.57 13.40
N LYS A 99 9.84 -3.29 13.49
CA LYS A 99 10.24 -2.42 14.60
C LYS A 99 9.68 -2.90 15.95
N LYS A 100 8.43 -3.36 16.01
CA LYS A 100 7.80 -3.92 17.23
C LYS A 100 8.36 -5.30 17.60
N THR A 101 8.61 -6.16 16.61
CA THR A 101 8.95 -7.58 16.82
C THR A 101 10.46 -7.83 16.91
N ARG A 102 11.32 -6.79 16.99
CA ARG A 102 12.79 -6.92 17.13
C ARG A 102 13.23 -7.78 18.32
N GLN A 103 12.37 -8.01 19.31
CA GLN A 103 12.66 -8.84 20.49
C GLN A 103 12.13 -10.29 20.41
N LEU A 104 11.27 -10.62 19.45
CA LEU A 104 10.62 -11.94 19.35
C LEU A 104 11.19 -12.69 18.14
N SER A 105 12.25 -13.48 18.38
CA SER A 105 12.99 -14.22 17.33
C SER A 105 12.27 -15.46 16.80
N SER A 106 11.16 -15.90 17.39
CA SER A 106 10.43 -17.10 16.95
C SER A 106 8.93 -16.87 16.86
N LEU A 107 8.34 -17.24 15.72
CA LEU A 107 6.89 -17.48 15.63
C LEU A 107 6.59 -18.68 16.53
N SER A 108 5.98 -18.45 17.69
CA SER A 108 5.24 -19.50 18.39
C SER A 108 3.79 -19.45 17.92
N SER A 109 3.09 -20.58 17.91
CA SER A 109 1.66 -20.66 17.55
C SER A 109 0.78 -19.70 18.36
N GLU A 110 1.24 -19.29 19.54
CA GLU A 110 0.57 -18.34 20.43
C GLU A 110 0.73 -16.88 20.00
N ASN A 111 1.81 -16.53 19.29
CA ASN A 111 2.12 -15.15 18.88
C ASN A 111 1.67 -14.82 17.44
N ILE A 112 1.30 -15.83 16.66
CA ILE A 112 0.75 -15.68 15.30
C ILE A 112 -0.46 -14.73 15.27
N PRO A 113 -1.51 -14.93 16.11
CA PRO A 113 -2.67 -14.06 16.06
C PRO A 113 -2.31 -12.61 16.40
N GLU A 114 -1.44 -12.37 17.37
CA GLU A 114 -1.03 -11.02 17.77
C GLU A 114 -0.33 -10.27 16.62
N VAL A 115 0.60 -10.94 15.93
CA VAL A 115 1.33 -10.35 14.80
C VAL A 115 0.41 -10.16 13.59
N LEU A 116 -0.50 -11.10 13.35
CA LEU A 116 -1.51 -11.00 12.29
C LEU A 116 -2.45 -9.82 12.53
N PHE A 117 -3.04 -9.71 13.72
CA PHE A 117 -3.93 -8.61 14.08
C PHE A 117 -3.21 -7.27 14.10
N GLY A 118 -1.97 -7.22 14.61
CA GLY A 118 -1.14 -6.03 14.57
C GLY A 118 -0.87 -5.56 13.14
N ALA A 119 -0.48 -6.49 12.25
CA ALA A 119 -0.27 -6.19 10.84
C ALA A 119 -1.55 -5.73 10.15
N PHE A 120 -2.68 -6.38 10.46
CA PHE A 120 -3.98 -6.04 9.90
C PHE A 120 -4.44 -4.65 10.32
N TRP A 121 -4.33 -4.32 11.60
CA TRP A 121 -4.70 -3.01 12.14
C TRP A 121 -3.89 -1.88 11.51
N ILE A 122 -2.56 -2.06 11.41
CA ILE A 122 -1.67 -1.10 10.73
C ILE A 122 -2.11 -0.89 9.28
N SER A 123 -2.47 -1.97 8.59
CA SER A 123 -2.84 -1.92 7.18
C SER A 123 -4.20 -1.22 6.97
N ILE A 124 -5.14 -1.40 7.90
CA ILE A 124 -6.41 -0.66 7.92
C ILE A 124 -6.17 0.83 8.15
N GLU A 125 -5.35 1.20 9.13
CA GLU A 125 -5.03 2.60 9.44
C GLU A 125 -4.50 3.34 8.19
N ILE A 126 -3.55 2.71 7.49
CA ILE A 126 -2.97 3.24 6.25
C ILE A 126 -4.04 3.37 5.15
N SER A 127 -4.91 2.36 5.05
CA SER A 127 -5.96 2.33 4.04
C SER A 127 -7.04 3.38 4.27
N ILE A 128 -7.39 3.67 5.53
CA ILE A 128 -8.29 4.76 5.89
C ILE A 128 -7.67 6.09 5.50
N GLY A 129 -6.38 6.31 5.82
CA GLY A 129 -5.67 7.52 5.40
C GLY A 129 -5.66 7.68 3.88
N MET A 130 -5.40 6.60 3.16
CA MET A 130 -5.42 6.57 1.69
C MET A 130 -6.80 6.91 1.13
N GLY A 131 -7.86 6.28 1.66
CA GLY A 131 -9.24 6.50 1.22
C GLY A 131 -9.74 7.91 1.52
N LEU A 132 -9.57 8.40 2.75
CA LEU A 132 -9.96 9.75 3.13
C LEU A 132 -9.18 10.80 2.32
N GLY A 133 -7.87 10.60 2.16
CA GLY A 133 -7.05 11.44 1.31
C GLY A 133 -7.57 11.48 -0.12
N ALA A 134 -7.91 10.32 -0.70
CA ALA A 134 -8.47 10.24 -2.04
C ALA A 134 -9.81 10.97 -2.17
N ILE A 135 -10.70 10.83 -1.19
CA ILE A 135 -12.00 11.52 -1.16
C ILE A 135 -11.78 13.03 -1.12
N ILE A 136 -10.97 13.53 -0.17
CA ILE A 136 -10.69 14.96 -0.03
C ILE A 136 -10.04 15.52 -1.30
N GLY A 137 -9.06 14.82 -1.86
CA GLY A 137 -8.39 15.22 -3.09
C GLY A 137 -9.33 15.26 -4.30
N SER A 138 -10.29 14.33 -4.36
CA SER A 138 -11.30 14.26 -5.43
C SER A 138 -12.22 15.49 -5.46
N LEU A 139 -12.48 16.13 -4.31
CA LEU A 139 -13.32 17.32 -4.22
C LEU A 139 -12.73 18.51 -4.99
N LYS A 140 -11.40 18.56 -5.11
CA LYS A 140 -10.72 19.63 -5.85
C LYS A 140 -10.51 19.27 -7.32
N LEU A 141 -10.02 18.07 -7.60
CA LEU A 141 -9.77 17.59 -8.96
C LEU A 141 -10.07 16.08 -9.04
N PRO A 142 -11.14 15.64 -9.71
CA PRO A 142 -11.42 14.22 -9.86
C PRO A 142 -10.29 13.54 -10.64
N GLY A 143 -9.95 12.31 -10.28
CA GLY A 143 -8.85 11.58 -10.91
C GLY A 143 -7.50 11.91 -10.28
N ILE A 144 -6.84 12.96 -10.77
CA ILE A 144 -5.49 13.35 -10.32
C ILE A 144 -5.51 13.75 -8.85
N GLY A 145 -6.52 14.52 -8.42
CA GLY A 145 -6.66 14.91 -7.02
C GLY A 145 -6.90 13.71 -6.12
N SER A 146 -7.66 12.70 -6.56
CA SER A 146 -7.82 11.45 -5.81
C SER A 146 -6.49 10.72 -5.61
N ALA A 147 -5.66 10.61 -6.64
CA ALA A 147 -4.35 9.97 -6.54
C ALA A 147 -3.39 10.74 -5.61
N LEU A 148 -3.29 12.06 -5.77
CA LEU A 148 -2.45 12.90 -4.91
C LEU A 148 -2.95 12.96 -3.47
N GLY A 149 -4.26 13.04 -3.30
CA GLY A 149 -4.91 13.02 -1.99
C GLY A 149 -4.62 11.72 -1.25
N ALA A 150 -4.71 10.58 -1.93
CA ALA A 150 -4.34 9.27 -1.37
C ALA A 150 -2.89 9.24 -0.87
N LEU A 151 -1.95 9.73 -1.69
CA LEU A 151 -0.54 9.83 -1.30
C LEU A 151 -0.32 10.73 -0.08
N MET A 152 -1.00 11.89 -0.02
CA MET A 152 -0.91 12.79 1.12
C MET A 152 -1.51 12.17 2.38
N GLY A 153 -2.68 11.53 2.28
CA GLY A 153 -3.35 10.87 3.40
C GLY A 153 -2.50 9.73 3.98
N THR A 154 -1.92 8.90 3.10
CA THR A 154 -0.97 7.86 3.54
C THR A 154 0.27 8.48 4.19
N SER A 155 0.84 9.54 3.62
CA SER A 155 2.02 10.21 4.19
C SER A 155 1.74 10.79 5.57
N LEU A 156 0.59 11.42 5.77
CA LEU A 156 0.16 11.96 7.07
C LEU A 156 0.06 10.86 8.13
N ILE A 157 -0.59 9.73 7.82
CA ILE A 157 -0.65 8.59 8.74
C ILE A 157 0.76 8.10 9.10
N LEU A 158 1.67 8.02 8.12
CA LEU A 158 3.05 7.62 8.39
C LEU A 158 3.78 8.56 9.33
N PHE A 159 3.60 9.87 9.16
CA PHE A 159 4.19 10.88 10.05
C PHE A 159 3.60 10.77 11.46
N THR A 160 2.27 10.69 11.59
CA THR A 160 1.60 10.62 12.89
C THR A 160 2.00 9.36 13.65
N SER A 161 1.99 8.19 13.03
CA SER A 161 2.40 6.95 13.70
C SER A 161 3.90 6.93 14.06
N THR A 162 4.73 7.73 13.39
CA THR A 162 6.15 7.89 13.76
C THR A 162 6.32 8.78 14.99
N LEU A 163 5.49 9.84 15.11
CA LEU A 163 5.47 10.74 16.25
C LEU A 163 4.94 10.07 17.52
N GLU A 164 3.84 9.33 17.42
CA GLU A 164 3.25 8.60 18.54
C GLU A 164 4.27 7.65 19.18
N ASN A 165 5.00 6.91 18.35
CA ASN A 165 6.03 5.96 18.76
C ASN A 165 7.31 6.64 19.32
N LYS A 166 7.43 7.97 19.21
CA LYS A 166 8.47 8.77 19.88
C LYS A 166 8.00 9.29 21.24
N ASN A 167 6.70 9.48 21.43
CA ASN A 167 6.11 10.02 22.65
C ASN A 167 5.93 8.94 23.73
N GLU A 168 5.92 7.67 23.35
CA GLU A 168 5.86 6.50 24.25
C GLU A 168 7.24 5.98 24.73
N ARG A 169 8.33 6.71 24.46
CA ARG A 169 9.67 6.43 25.02
C ARG A 169 10.07 7.48 26.03
#